data_AF-A0A392TMB5-F1
#
_entry.id   AF-A0A392TMB5-F1
#
_cell.length_a   1.000
_cell.length_b   1.000
_cell.length_c   1.000
_cell.angle_alpha   90.00
_cell.angle_beta   90.00
_cell.angle_gamma   90.00
#
_symmetry.space_group_name_H-M   'P 1'
#
loop_
_entity.id
_entity.type
_entity.pdbx_description
1 polymer ?
#
loop_
_entity_poly.entity_id
_entity_poly.type
_entity_poly.pdbx_seq_one_letter_code
_entity_poly.pdbx_strand_id
1 'polypeptide(L)' 'KIYKDAGASAGELVVLALAHAFSLFAAISSSMHVSGGHVNPAVTFGALLGGRITAL' A
#
# COMPACT_ATOMS: atom_id res chain seq x y z
N LYS A 1 17.54 23.32 6.93
CA LYS A 1 17.41 21.85 6.75
C LYS A 1 18.76 21.23 7.13
N ILE A 2 18.84 20.57 8.28
CA ILE A 2 20.12 20.18 8.92
C ILE A 2 20.68 18.83 8.41
N TYR A 3 19.92 18.09 7.60
CA TYR A 3 20.39 16.85 6.99
C TYR A 3 20.55 17.01 5.48
N LYS A 4 21.72 16.60 5.00
CA LYS A 4 22.01 16.43 3.57
C LYS A 4 21.36 15.12 3.16
N ASP A 5 20.27 15.21 2.41
CA ASP A 5 19.68 14.06 1.74
C ASP A 5 20.64 13.69 0.59
N ALA A 6 21.43 12.65 0.78
CA ALA A 6 22.09 12.03 -0.35
C ALA A 6 20.97 11.34 -1.14
N GLY A 7 20.45 12.02 -2.16
CA GLY A 7 19.33 11.51 -2.94
C GLY A 7 19.61 10.08 -3.39
N ALA A 8 18.61 9.21 -3.25
CA ALA A 8 18.73 7.81 -3.63
C ALA A 8 19.10 7.68 -5.12
N SER A 9 20.01 6.77 -5.42
CA SER A 9 20.32 6.39 -6.79
C SER A 9 19.09 5.77 -7.46
N ALA A 10 19.07 5.77 -8.79
CA ALA A 10 18.01 5.13 -9.56
C ALA A 10 17.84 3.64 -9.19
N GLY A 11 18.94 2.93 -8.93
CA GLY A 11 18.92 1.53 -8.50
C GLY A 11 18.24 1.34 -7.13
N GLU A 12 18.55 2.20 -6.17
CA GLU A 12 17.94 2.15 -4.83
C GLU A 12 16.43 2.45 -4.88
N LEU A 13 16.01 3.43 -5.69
CA LEU A 13 14.59 3.73 -5.89
C LEU A 13 13.83 2.55 -6.50
N VAL A 14 14.43 1.83 -7.47
CA VAL A 14 13.83 0.63 -8.07
C VAL A 14 13.69 -0.48 -7.03
N VAL A 15 14.73 -0.73 -6.24
CA VAL A 15 14.68 -1.75 -5.17
C VAL A 15 13.61 -1.40 -4.14
N LEU A 16 13.51 -0.13 -3.72
CA LEU A 16 12.48 0.33 -2.79
C LEU A 16 11.07 0.16 -3.37
N ALA A 17 10.87 0.55 -4.64
CA ALA A 17 9.59 0.39 -5.31
C ALA A 17 9.16 -1.08 -5.38
N LEU A 18 10.10 -1.97 -5.75
CA LEU A 18 9.85 -3.40 -5.86
C LEU A 18 9.56 -4.03 -4.49
N ALA A 19 10.30 -3.64 -3.45
CA ALA A 19 10.06 -4.09 -2.09
C ALA A 19 8.65 -3.72 -1.62
N HIS A 20 8.23 -2.46 -1.80
CA HIS A 20 6.87 -2.03 -1.44
C HIS A 20 5.80 -2.75 -2.24
N ALA A 21 6.00 -2.92 -3.55
CA ALA A 21 5.05 -3.61 -4.41
C ALA A 21 4.85 -5.07 -3.97
N PHE A 22 5.93 -5.80 -3.68
CA PHE A 22 5.82 -7.19 -3.22
C PHE A 22 5.28 -7.32 -1.80
N SER A 23 5.67 -6.43 -0.88
CA SER A 23 5.09 -6.42 0.47
C SER A 23 3.59 -6.16 0.43
N LEU A 24 3.15 -5.16 -0.37
CA LEU A 24 1.75 -4.84 -0.56
C LEU A 24 1.00 -6.01 -1.22
N PHE A 25 1.58 -6.60 -2.26
CA PHE A 25 1.01 -7.77 -2.95
C PHE A 25 0.82 -8.97 -2.01
N ALA A 26 1.83 -9.31 -1.21
CA ALA A 26 1.76 -10.43 -0.27
C ALA A 26 0.72 -10.17 0.84
N ALA A 27 0.66 -8.95 1.38
CA ALA A 27 -0.31 -8.55 2.39
C ALA A 27 -1.75 -8.64 1.87
N ILE A 28 -2.01 -8.13 0.66
CA ILE A 28 -3.33 -8.23 0.02
C ILE A 28 -3.66 -9.70 -0.28
N SER A 29 -2.79 -10.42 -0.99
CA SER A 29 -3.03 -11.80 -1.42
C SER A 29 -3.36 -12.75 -0.26
N SER A 30 -2.67 -12.60 0.87
CA SER A 30 -2.92 -13.44 2.06
C SER A 30 -4.18 -13.07 2.84
N SER A 31 -4.66 -11.83 2.75
CA SER A 31 -5.80 -11.34 3.54
C SER A 31 -7.09 -11.12 2.75
N MET A 32 -7.06 -11.26 1.41
CA MET A 32 -8.20 -10.99 0.52
C MET A 32 -9.49 -11.72 0.95
N HIS A 33 -9.44 -13.02 1.25
CA HIS A 33 -10.63 -13.78 1.63
C HIS A 33 -11.08 -13.58 3.08
N VAL A 34 -10.27 -12.90 3.90
CA VAL A 34 -10.57 -12.66 5.32
C VAL A 34 -11.22 -11.29 5.50
N SER A 35 -10.62 -10.24 4.92
CA SER A 35 -11.06 -8.85 5.12
C SER A 35 -11.33 -8.08 3.82
N GLY A 36 -11.14 -8.70 2.66
CA GLY A 36 -11.11 -8.01 1.36
C GLY A 36 -9.76 -7.36 1.02
N GLY A 37 -8.77 -7.43 1.92
CA GLY A 37 -7.39 -6.99 1.65
C GLY A 37 -7.20 -5.47 1.53
N HIS A 38 -8.10 -4.64 2.06
CA HIS A 38 -7.95 -3.19 2.04
C HIS A 38 -6.95 -2.69 3.09
N VAL A 39 -5.65 -2.78 2.79
CA VAL A 39 -4.58 -2.33 3.71
C VAL A 39 -4.40 -0.81 3.76
N ASN A 40 -5.07 -0.07 2.88
CA ASN A 40 -4.99 1.38 2.77
C ASN A 40 -6.34 2.03 3.17
N PRO A 41 -6.38 2.92 4.17
CA PRO A 41 -7.61 3.61 4.58
C PRO A 41 -8.32 4.35 3.44
N ALA A 42 -7.58 4.93 2.47
CA ALA A 42 -8.19 5.59 1.33
C ALA A 42 -8.92 4.61 0.40
N VAL A 43 -8.41 3.37 0.26
CA VAL A 43 -9.06 2.30 -0.51
C VAL A 43 -10.33 1.84 0.22
N THR A 44 -10.25 1.63 1.53
CA THR A 44 -11.42 1.28 2.36
C THR A 44 -12.49 2.36 2.27
N PHE A 45 -12.10 3.63 2.40
CA PHE A 45 -13.02 4.75 2.29
C PHE A 45 -13.66 4.84 0.89
N GLY A 46 -12.86 4.65 -0.18
CA GLY A 46 -13.38 4.57 -1.54
C GLY A 46 -14.37 3.42 -1.74
N ALA A 47 -14.11 2.25 -1.14
CA ALA A 47 -15.03 1.11 -1.17
C ALA A 47 -16.33 1.40 -0.41
N LEU A 48 -16.27 2.15 0.70
CA LEU A 48 -17.44 2.60 1.45
C LEU A 48 -18.30 3.56 0.62
N LEU A 49 -17.68 4.60 0.04
CA LEU A 49 -18.38 5.56 -0.83
C LEU A 49 -18.94 4.89 -2.10
N GLY A 50 -18.25 3.88 -2.61
CA GLY A 50 -18.69 3.09 -3.75
C GLY A 50 -19.74 2.02 -3.44
N GLY A 51 -20.23 1.93 -2.19
CA GLY A 51 -21.24 0.96 -1.77
C GLY A 51 -20.79 -0.50 -1.81
N ARG A 52 -19.48 -0.76 -1.81
CA ARG A 52 -18.91 -2.12 -1.82
C ARG A 52 -18.75 -2.72 -0.44
N ILE A 53 -18.71 -1.87 0.60
CA ILE A 53 -18.69 -2.27 2.01
C ILE A 53 -19.63 -1.37 2.81
N THR A 54 -20.16 -1.88 3.92
CA THR A 54 -21.01 -1.16 4.87
C THR A 54 -20.26 -0.93 6.18
N ALA A 55 -20.59 0.16 6.88
CA ALA A 55 -20.09 0.44 8.23
C ALA A 55 -21.04 -0.05 9.34
N LEU A 56 -22.20 -0.59 8.94
CA LEU A 56 -23.31 -1.02 9.80
C LEU A 56 -23.66 -2.48 9.50
#